data_AF-A0A8T7GY75-F1
#
_entry.id   AF-A0A8T7GY75-F1
#
_cell.length_a   1.000
_cell.length_b   1.000
_cell.length_c   1.000
_cell.angle_alpha   90.00
_cell.angle_beta   90.00
_cell.angle_gamma   90.00
#
_symmetry.space_group_name_H-M   'P 1'
#
loop_
_entity.id
_entity.type
_entity.pdbx_description
1 polymer ?
#
loop_
_entity_poly.entity_id
_entity_poly.type
_entity_poly.pdbx_seq_one_letter_code
_entity_poly.pdbx_strand_id
1 'polypeptide(L)'
;PAREVLGSLASRESSLIRKETVPYFRDAYDRCVQAAEIAEFSRDTLAGVMDLHTSNQSNRLAEITKFLTIIATIFIPLSFIAGFYGMNFPNMPIVNSPFGFPSLLLLMIGIAAVMLLYFRKKRWI
;
A
#
# COMPACT_ATOMS: atom_id res chain seq x y z
N PRO A 1 20.12 5.93 -30.93
CA PRO A 1 20.19 6.70 -32.19
C PRO A 1 21.29 7.77 -32.23
N ALA A 2 21.29 8.80 -31.37
CA ALA A 2 22.30 9.88 -31.39
C ALA A 2 23.74 9.38 -31.17
N ARG A 3 23.91 8.38 -30.28
CA ARG A 3 25.19 7.71 -30.02
C ARG A 3 25.76 7.02 -31.26
N GLU A 4 24.94 6.33 -32.04
CA GLU A 4 25.40 5.65 -33.27
C GLU A 4 25.80 6.65 -34.36
N VAL A 5 25.07 7.75 -34.50
CA VAL A 5 25.36 8.81 -35.48
C VAL A 5 26.72 9.46 -35.18
N LEU A 6 26.98 9.82 -33.92
CA LEU A 6 28.26 10.41 -33.51
C LEU A 6 29.43 9.42 -33.61
N GLY A 7 29.21 8.14 -33.32
CA GLY A 7 30.21 7.08 -33.52
C GLY A 7 30.57 6.87 -34.99
N SER A 8 29.61 7.02 -35.91
CA SER A 8 29.84 6.94 -37.36
C SER A 8 30.60 8.15 -37.93
N LEU A 9 30.43 9.32 -37.32
CA LEU A 9 31.15 10.56 -37.66
C LEU A 9 32.59 10.56 -37.14
N ALA A 10 32.85 9.96 -35.98
CA ALA A 10 34.19 9.88 -35.38
C ALA A 10 35.08 8.81 -36.03
N SER A 11 34.50 7.81 -36.69
CA SER A 11 35.22 6.66 -37.28
C SER A 11 35.51 6.80 -38.78
N ARG A 12 34.94 7.79 -39.47
CA ARG A 12 35.25 8.07 -40.89
C ARG A 12 36.21 9.24 -40.98
N GLU A 13 37.42 9.01 -41.51
CA GLU A 13 38.31 10.06 -42.00
C GLU A 13 37.62 10.78 -43.18
N SER A 14 36.78 11.77 -42.85
CA SER A 14 36.09 12.62 -43.81
C SER A 14 36.99 13.79 -44.17
N SER A 15 37.11 14.11 -45.46
CA SER A 15 37.89 15.25 -45.96
C SER A 15 37.37 16.62 -45.48
N LEU A 16 36.21 16.65 -44.80
CA LEU A 16 35.59 17.84 -44.20
C LEU A 16 35.97 18.04 -42.72
N ILE A 17 36.65 17.08 -42.08
CA ILE A 17 36.99 17.12 -40.65
C ILE A 17 38.50 17.32 -40.49
N ARG A 18 38.89 18.48 -39.94
CA ARG A 18 40.28 18.77 -39.57
C ARG A 18 40.69 17.92 -38.37
N LYS A 19 41.94 17.44 -38.33
CA LYS A 19 42.45 16.63 -37.19
C LYS A 19 42.32 17.35 -35.84
N GLU A 20 42.30 18.68 -35.85
CA GLU A 20 42.11 19.51 -34.65
C GLU A 20 40.68 19.46 -34.06
N THR A 21 39.64 19.13 -34.85
CA THR A 21 38.24 19.12 -34.37
C THR A 21 37.76 17.78 -33.83
N VAL A 22 38.50 16.69 -34.08
CA VAL A 22 38.21 15.32 -33.59
C VAL A 22 38.03 15.24 -32.06
N PRO A 23 38.83 15.93 -31.21
CA PRO A 23 38.65 15.90 -29.76
C PRO A 23 37.29 16.46 -29.30
N TYR A 24 36.76 17.48 -29.99
CA TYR A 24 35.46 18.09 -29.66
C TYR A 24 34.28 17.16 -29.98
N PHE A 25 34.36 16.42 -31.08
CA PHE A 25 33.35 15.40 -31.40
C PHE A 25 33.38 14.23 -30.41
N ARG A 26 34.56 13.86 -29.92
CA ARG A 26 34.70 12.84 -28.87
C ARG A 26 34.10 13.30 -27.55
N ASP A 27 34.35 14.54 -27.13
CA ASP A 27 33.70 15.10 -25.93
C ASP A 27 32.17 15.15 -26.06
N ALA A 28 31.65 15.54 -27.22
CA ALA A 28 30.21 15.50 -27.50
C ALA A 28 29.63 14.07 -27.45
N TYR A 29 30.36 13.09 -27.98
CA TYR A 29 29.99 11.68 -27.88
C TYR A 29 29.96 11.20 -26.42
N ASP A 30 31.01 11.49 -25.65
CA ASP A 30 31.12 11.09 -24.26
C ASP A 30 29.99 11.70 -23.41
N ARG A 31 29.66 12.98 -23.64
CA ARG A 31 28.50 13.65 -23.04
C ARG A 31 27.17 13.00 -23.41
N CYS A 32 26.99 12.58 -24.66
CA CYS A 32 25.79 11.87 -25.08
C CYS A 32 25.67 10.49 -24.43
N VAL A 33 26.78 9.78 -24.24
CA VAL A 33 26.80 8.49 -23.53
C VAL A 33 26.44 8.71 -22.06
N GLN A 34 27.06 9.67 -21.39
CA GLN A 34 26.77 9.99 -20.00
C GLN A 34 25.31 10.40 -19.79
N ALA A 35 24.74 11.22 -20.68
CA ALA A 35 23.32 11.59 -20.61
C ALA A 35 22.40 10.38 -20.77
N ALA A 36 22.74 9.42 -21.64
CA ALA A 36 21.97 8.20 -21.82
C ALA A 36 22.01 7.31 -20.57
N GLU A 37 23.18 7.16 -19.95
CA GLU A 37 23.33 6.40 -18.70
C GLU A 37 22.54 7.02 -17.55
N ILE A 38 22.58 8.35 -17.41
CA ILE A 38 21.78 9.07 -16.40
C ILE A 38 20.28 8.88 -16.68
N ALA A 39 19.86 8.91 -17.94
CA ALA A 39 18.46 8.71 -18.30
C ALA A 39 17.98 7.29 -17.96
N GLU A 40 18.82 6.28 -18.20
CA GLU A 40 18.51 4.88 -17.85
C GLU A 40 18.45 4.68 -16.34
N PHE A 41 19.44 5.17 -15.60
CA PHE A 41 19.43 5.19 -14.13
C PHE A 41 18.20 5.90 -13.55
N SER A 42 17.83 7.04 -14.14
CA SER A 42 16.65 7.79 -13.71
C SER A 42 15.37 7.00 -13.97
N ARG A 43 15.29 6.29 -15.10
CA ARG A 43 14.14 5.45 -15.42
C ARG A 43 13.99 4.30 -14.42
N ASP A 44 15.09 3.65 -14.06
CA ASP A 44 15.09 2.55 -13.09
C ASP A 44 14.72 3.05 -11.69
N THR A 45 15.23 4.21 -11.30
CA THR A 45 14.87 4.86 -10.03
C THR A 45 13.39 5.22 -9.99
N LEU A 46 12.84 5.79 -11.07
CA LEU A 46 11.42 6.12 -11.17
C LEU A 46 10.53 4.88 -11.08
N ALA A 47 10.93 3.79 -11.71
CA ALA A 47 10.23 2.51 -11.58
C ALA A 47 10.21 2.03 -10.11
N GLY A 48 11.37 2.08 -9.43
CA GLY A 48 11.45 1.74 -8.00
C GLY A 48 10.56 2.63 -7.11
N VAL A 49 10.49 3.93 -7.39
CA VAL A 49 9.60 4.85 -6.66
C VAL A 49 8.13 4.52 -6.92
N MET A 50 7.76 4.16 -8.15
CA MET A 50 6.40 3.74 -8.48
C MET A 50 6.00 2.46 -7.73
N ASP A 51 6.91 1.49 -7.64
CA ASP A 51 6.70 0.26 -6.87
C ASP A 51 6.54 0.56 -5.37
N LEU A 52 7.33 1.49 -4.83
CA LEU A 52 7.16 1.95 -3.45
C LEU A 52 5.83 2.68 -3.24
N HIS A 53 5.38 3.47 -4.23
CA HIS A 53 4.11 4.18 -4.16
C HIS A 53 2.93 3.21 -4.13
N THR A 54 2.92 2.23 -5.03
CA THR A 54 1.88 1.19 -5.09
C THR A 54 1.88 0.29 -3.85
N SER A 55 3.07 -0.02 -3.31
CA SER A 55 3.22 -0.73 -2.03
C SER A 55 2.64 0.07 -0.86
N ASN A 56 2.92 1.37 -0.78
CA ASN A 56 2.32 2.25 0.25
C ASN A 56 0.80 2.36 0.12
N GLN A 57 0.27 2.46 -1.09
CA GLN A 57 -1.19 2.44 -1.31
C GLN A 57 -1.81 1.12 -0.80
N SER A 58 -1.16 -0.01 -1.10
CA SER A 58 -1.60 -1.33 -0.65
C SER A 58 -1.56 -1.46 0.89
N ASN A 59 -0.51 -0.92 1.53
CA ASN A 59 -0.42 -0.88 3.00
C ASN A 59 -1.54 -0.05 3.61
N ARG A 60 -1.83 1.13 3.05
CA ARG A 60 -2.94 1.98 3.51
C ARG A 60 -4.30 1.28 3.35
N LEU A 61 -4.51 0.59 2.23
CA LEU A 61 -5.72 -0.22 2.04
C LEU A 61 -5.83 -1.33 3.10
N ALA A 62 -4.72 -2.04 3.37
CA ALA A 62 -4.69 -3.07 4.39
C ALA A 62 -5.01 -2.52 5.80
N GLU A 63 -4.53 -1.32 6.14
CA GLU A 63 -4.88 -0.65 7.39
C GLU A 63 -6.36 -0.29 7.47
N ILE A 64 -6.93 0.29 6.41
CA ILE A 64 -8.36 0.64 6.34
C ILE A 64 -9.22 -0.64 6.47
N THR A 65 -8.89 -1.70 5.74
CA THR A 65 -9.62 -2.98 5.82
C THR A 65 -9.50 -3.63 7.19
N LYS A 66 -8.34 -3.56 7.84
CA LYS A 66 -8.17 -4.02 9.23
C LYS A 66 -9.11 -3.28 10.17
N PHE A 67 -9.18 -1.95 10.06
CA PHE A 67 -10.07 -1.14 10.90
C PHE A 67 -11.54 -1.52 10.71
N LEU A 68 -12.01 -1.61 9.46
CA LEU A 68 -13.37 -2.06 9.13
C LEU A 68 -13.66 -3.46 9.68
N THR A 69 -12.69 -4.38 9.58
CA THR A 69 -12.82 -5.77 10.05
C THR A 69 -12.93 -5.85 11.57
N ILE A 70 -12.13 -5.05 12.30
CA ILE A 70 -12.19 -4.96 13.77
C ILE A 70 -13.58 -4.51 14.21
N ILE A 71 -14.09 -3.43 13.60
CA ILE A 71 -15.44 -2.94 13.89
C ILE A 71 -16.47 -4.02 13.59
N ALA A 72 -16.46 -4.59 12.38
CA ALA A 72 -17.43 -5.62 11.98
C ALA A 72 -17.40 -6.84 12.91
N THR A 73 -16.22 -7.34 13.28
CA THR A 73 -16.07 -8.53 14.14
C THR A 73 -16.62 -8.29 15.55
N ILE A 74 -16.57 -7.05 16.06
CA ILE A 74 -17.20 -6.69 17.33
C ILE A 74 -18.72 -6.56 17.16
N PHE A 75 -19.18 -5.89 16.11
CA PHE A 75 -20.60 -5.61 15.92
C PHE A 75 -21.43 -6.84 15.53
N ILE A 76 -20.93 -7.74 14.68
CA ILE A 76 -21.68 -8.93 14.21
C ILE A 76 -22.25 -9.78 15.37
N PRO A 77 -21.45 -10.27 16.35
CA PRO A 77 -21.98 -11.06 17.46
C PRO A 77 -22.88 -10.23 18.40
N LEU A 78 -22.57 -8.94 18.61
CA LEU A 78 -23.40 -8.05 19.42
C LEU A 78 -24.78 -7.84 18.77
N SER A 79 -24.82 -7.58 17.47
CA SER A 79 -26.05 -7.44 16.68
C SER A 79 -26.84 -8.74 16.65
N PHE A 80 -26.18 -9.90 16.55
CA PHE A 80 -26.86 -11.19 16.64
C PHE A 80 -27.54 -11.38 18.00
N ILE A 81 -26.85 -11.07 19.11
CA ILE A 81 -27.44 -11.16 20.46
C ILE A 81 -28.61 -10.18 20.58
N ALA A 82 -28.44 -8.92 20.19
CA ALA A 82 -29.50 -7.93 20.25
C ALA A 82 -30.71 -8.32 19.39
N GLY A 83 -30.46 -8.86 18.20
CA GLY A 83 -31.50 -9.36 17.29
C GLY A 83 -32.24 -10.57 17.86
N PHE A 84 -31.50 -11.56 18.38
CA PHE A 84 -32.08 -12.77 18.98
C PHE A 84 -32.97 -12.45 20.19
N TYR A 85 -32.53 -11.55 21.06
CA TYR A 85 -33.31 -11.10 22.22
C TYR A 85 -34.37 -10.03 21.86
N GLY A 86 -34.27 -9.39 20.70
CA GLY A 86 -35.30 -8.52 20.13
C GLY A 86 -36.46 -9.28 19.49
N MET A 87 -36.35 -10.60 19.33
CA MET A 87 -37.46 -11.44 18.91
C MET A 87 -38.46 -11.55 20.07
N ASN A 88 -39.70 -11.07 19.87
CA ASN A 88 -40.79 -11.08 20.86
C ASN A 88 -41.29 -12.51 21.17
N PHE A 89 -40.43 -13.37 21.73
CA PHE A 89 -40.81 -14.71 22.13
C PHE A 89 -41.63 -14.67 23.44
N PRO A 90 -42.86 -15.23 23.46
CA PRO A 90 -43.76 -15.11 24.61
C PRO A 90 -43.27 -15.81 25.91
N ASN A 91 -42.33 -16.75 25.82
CA ASN A 91 -41.78 -17.48 26.98
C ASN A 91 -40.25 -17.41 27.02
N MET A 92 -39.67 -16.22 27.18
CA MET A 92 -38.23 -16.05 27.44
C MET A 92 -37.96 -15.84 28.95
N PRO A 93 -37.66 -16.91 29.73
CA PRO A 93 -37.50 -16.81 31.18
C PRO A 93 -36.34 -15.91 31.63
N ILE A 94 -35.31 -15.73 30.78
CA ILE A 94 -34.15 -14.87 31.06
C ILE A 94 -34.51 -13.38 30.93
N VAL A 95 -35.41 -13.01 30.00
CA VAL A 95 -35.80 -11.60 29.75
C VAL A 95 -36.81 -11.10 30.79
N ASN A 96 -37.69 -11.99 31.25
CA ASN A 96 -38.71 -11.67 32.25
C ASN A 96 -38.16 -11.54 33.69
N SER A 97 -36.87 -11.82 33.90
CA SER A 97 -36.20 -11.62 35.19
C SER A 97 -35.77 -10.16 35.36
N PRO A 98 -35.88 -9.56 36.56
CA PRO A 98 -35.38 -8.20 36.83
C PRO A 98 -33.88 -8.03 36.57
N PHE A 99 -33.12 -9.13 36.52
CA PHE A 99 -31.68 -9.12 36.19
C PHE A 99 -31.37 -9.52 34.73
N GLY A 100 -32.38 -9.79 33.90
CA GLY A 100 -32.20 -10.21 32.51
C GLY A 100 -31.52 -9.14 31.65
N PHE A 101 -32.01 -7.91 31.69
CA PHE A 101 -31.45 -6.81 30.93
C PHE A 101 -30.02 -6.42 31.37
N PRO A 102 -29.71 -6.25 32.68
CA PRO A 102 -28.36 -5.98 33.14
C PRO A 102 -27.35 -7.09 32.80
N SER A 103 -27.75 -8.36 32.93
CA SER A 103 -26.86 -9.49 32.63
C SER A 103 -26.54 -9.62 31.14
N LEU A 104 -27.51 -9.37 30.26
CA LEU A 104 -27.30 -9.32 28.80
C LEU A 104 -26.33 -8.20 28.43
N LEU A 105 -26.53 -7.00 29.01
CA LEU A 105 -25.67 -5.86 28.76
C LEU A 105 -24.23 -6.11 29.22
N LEU A 106 -24.06 -6.73 30.39
CA LEU A 106 -22.75 -7.13 30.92
C LEU A 106 -22.07 -8.18 30.02
N LEU A 107 -22.83 -9.14 29.48
CA LEU A 107 -22.34 -10.11 28.51
C LEU A 107 -21.86 -9.44 27.21
N MET A 108 -22.65 -8.51 26.65
CA MET A 108 -22.30 -7.79 25.42
C MET A 108 -21.05 -6.93 25.60
N ILE A 109 -20.95 -6.22 26.73
CA ILE A 109 -19.74 -5.45 27.09
C ILE A 109 -18.54 -6.38 27.27
N GLY A 110 -18.74 -7.53 27.93
CA GLY A 110 -17.69 -8.54 28.13
C GLY A 110 -17.15 -9.08 26.80
N ILE A 111 -18.02 -9.41 25.85
CA ILE A 111 -17.63 -9.87 24.51
C ILE A 111 -16.84 -8.79 23.77
N ALA A 112 -17.31 -7.53 23.79
CA ALA A 112 -16.62 -6.42 23.17
C ALA A 112 -15.22 -6.20 23.80
N ALA A 113 -15.12 -6.26 25.12
CA ALA A 113 -13.85 -6.11 25.84
C ALA A 113 -12.86 -7.25 25.52
N VAL A 114 -13.32 -8.50 25.50
CA VAL A 114 -12.49 -9.67 25.14
C VAL A 114 -11.98 -9.54 23.72
N MET A 115 -12.83 -9.15 22.77
CA MET A 115 -12.43 -8.93 21.37
C MET A 115 -11.40 -7.81 21.26
N LEU A 116 -11.61 -6.67 21.93
CA LEU A 116 -10.64 -5.57 21.95
C LEU A 116 -9.28 -5.98 22.52
N LEU A 117 -9.26 -6.72 23.63
CA LEU A 117 -8.03 -7.24 24.23
C LEU A 117 -7.32 -8.23 23.31
N TYR A 118 -8.08 -9.09 22.61
CA TYR A 118 -7.54 -10.01 21.62
C TYR A 118 -6.87 -9.26 20.45
N PHE A 119 -7.54 -8.25 19.88
CA PHE A 119 -7.00 -7.45 18.78
C PHE A 119 -5.76 -6.64 19.20
N ARG A 120 -5.75 -6.09 20.42
CA ARG A 120 -4.58 -5.41 21.00
C ARG A 120 -3.40 -6.36 21.20
N LYS A 121 -3.63 -7.58 21.69
CA LYS A 121 -2.57 -8.59 21.85
C LYS A 121 -1.96 -9.00 20.51
N LYS A 122 -2.77 -9.01 19.44
CA LYS A 122 -2.33 -9.35 18.10
C LYS A 122 -1.59 -8.21 17.38
N ARG A 123 -1.46 -7.02 17.99
CA ARG A 123 -0.96 -5.77 17.40
C ARG A 123 -1.72 -5.34 16.15
N TRP A 124 -3.01 -5.64 16.09
CA TRP A 124 -3.89 -5.12 15.04
C TRP A 124 -4.41 -3.72 15.39
N ILE A 125 -4.27 -3.37 16.67
CA ILE A 125 -4.47 -2.08 17.34
C ILE A 125 -3.24 -1.90 18.25
#